data_AF-A0A527G8J8-F1
#
_entry.id   AF-A0A527G8J8-F1
#
_cell.length_a   1.000
_cell.length_b   1.000
_cell.length_c   1.000
_cell.angle_alpha   90.00
_cell.angle_beta   90.00
_cell.angle_gamma   90.00
#
_symmetry.space_group_name_H-M   'P 1'
#
loop_
_entity.id
_entity.type
_entity.pdbx_description
1 polymer ?
#
loop_
_entity_poly.entity_id
_entity_poly.type
_entity_poly.pdbx_seq_one_letter_code
_entity_poly.pdbx_strand_id
1 'polypeptide(L)'
;WLAEKRDGLERFLARRFYAICGTAAVLLIGGVAVLGSVYQVAPSPKTSASGALAFAQSHHLSGNVLNSYNFGGTLIFHGFKTYIDGRTDQLFLGGFTKSDNDTGRGDGKPLLEARLKKYAIDWALLSADDSRIPFFDQLGWKRAYSDDYAVIYLPGA
;
A
#
# COMPACT_ATOMS: atom_id res chain seq x y z
N TRP A 1 29.59 -9.35 -61.30
CA TRP A 1 29.05 -9.01 -59.97
C TRP A 1 28.07 -10.08 -59.46
N LEU A 2 28.35 -11.37 -59.75
CA LEU A 2 27.51 -12.53 -59.42
C LEU A 2 28.42 -13.75 -59.41
N ALA A 3 29.02 -14.08 -58.26
CA ALA A 3 29.57 -15.40 -57.90
C ALA A 3 30.41 -15.30 -56.62
N GLU A 4 29.85 -14.78 -55.54
CA GLU A 4 30.43 -15.05 -54.23
C GLU A 4 29.79 -16.35 -53.72
N LYS A 5 30.62 -17.39 -53.52
CA LYS A 5 30.17 -18.70 -53.04
C LYS A 5 29.57 -18.49 -51.65
N ARG A 6 28.24 -18.37 -51.57
CA ARG A 6 27.53 -18.29 -50.28
C ARG A 6 27.97 -19.46 -49.41
N ASP A 7 28.67 -19.09 -48.33
CA ASP A 7 29.35 -19.98 -47.42
C ASP A 7 28.35 -21.03 -46.89
N GLY A 8 28.80 -22.25 -46.62
CA GLY A 8 27.91 -23.35 -46.20
C GLY A 8 27.05 -22.98 -44.98
N LEU A 9 27.59 -22.10 -44.15
CA LEU A 9 26.95 -21.50 -43.00
C LEU A 9 25.72 -20.64 -43.35
N GLU A 10 25.78 -19.82 -44.40
CA GLU A 10 24.64 -18.98 -44.81
C GLU A 10 23.44 -19.81 -45.25
N ARG A 11 23.69 -20.90 -45.99
CA ARG A 11 22.62 -21.79 -46.45
C ARG A 11 21.97 -22.57 -45.30
N PHE A 12 22.76 -22.93 -44.29
CA PHE A 12 22.26 -23.57 -43.09
C PHE A 12 21.40 -22.61 -42.25
N LEU A 13 21.89 -21.39 -42.02
CA LEU A 13 21.15 -20.35 -41.29
C LEU A 13 19.86 -19.96 -42.00
N ALA A 14 19.87 -19.80 -43.32
CA ALA A 14 18.67 -19.49 -44.11
C ALA A 14 17.60 -20.58 -44.01
N ARG A 15 18.00 -21.86 -44.01
CA ARG A 15 17.07 -23.01 -43.88
C ARG A 15 16.45 -23.12 -42.49
N ARG A 16 17.14 -22.64 -41.46
CA ARG A 16 16.70 -22.70 -40.05
C ARG A 16 16.20 -21.37 -39.52
N PHE A 17 16.17 -20.32 -40.35
CA PHE A 17 15.84 -18.95 -39.96
C PHE A 17 14.56 -18.87 -39.14
N TYR A 18 13.44 -19.40 -39.66
CA TYR A 18 12.16 -19.36 -38.96
C TYR A 18 12.15 -20.18 -37.66
N ALA A 19 12.88 -21.29 -37.59
CA ALA A 19 13.00 -22.09 -36.37
C ALA A 19 13.83 -21.38 -35.30
N ILE A 20 14.91 -20.69 -35.70
CA ILE A 20 15.74 -19.87 -34.81
C ILE A 20 14.94 -18.68 -34.29
N CYS A 21 14.24 -17.95 -35.18
CA CYS A 21 13.37 -16.84 -34.79
C CYS A 21 12.24 -17.30 -33.87
N GLY A 22 11.59 -18.42 -34.17
CA GLY A 22 10.53 -18.99 -33.33
C GLY A 22 11.04 -19.39 -31.94
N THR A 23 12.21 -20.05 -31.87
CA THR A 23 12.83 -20.41 -30.60
C THR A 23 13.22 -19.17 -29.79
N ALA A 24 13.83 -18.18 -30.43
CA ALA A 24 14.18 -16.92 -29.78
C ALA A 24 12.93 -16.19 -29.24
N ALA A 25 11.83 -16.17 -29.99
CA ALA A 25 10.57 -15.59 -29.55
C ALA A 25 9.97 -16.34 -28.34
N VAL A 26 9.97 -17.68 -28.37
CA VAL A 26 9.50 -18.49 -27.24
C VAL A 26 10.36 -18.27 -26.00
N LEU A 27 11.69 -18.18 -26.15
CA LEU A 27 12.59 -17.90 -25.03
C LEU A 27 12.38 -16.49 -24.47
N LEU A 28 12.14 -15.49 -25.33
CA LEU A 28 11.82 -14.13 -24.89
C LEU A 28 10.49 -14.08 -24.12
N ILE A 29 9.43 -14.67 -24.66
CA ILE A 29 8.11 -14.71 -24.00
C ILE A 29 8.19 -15.49 -22.69
N GLY A 30 8.86 -16.64 -22.70
CA GLY A 30 9.10 -17.44 -21.50
C GLY A 30 9.90 -16.67 -20.45
N GLY A 31 10.96 -15.97 -20.85
CA GLY A 31 11.76 -15.12 -19.96
C GLY A 31 10.95 -13.99 -19.33
N VAL A 32 10.12 -13.30 -20.12
CA VAL A 32 9.23 -12.24 -19.62
C VAL A 32 8.18 -12.80 -18.67
N ALA A 33 7.57 -13.95 -18.98
CA ALA A 33 6.59 -14.60 -18.12
C ALA A 33 7.21 -15.03 -16.78
N VAL A 34 8.41 -15.62 -16.80
CA VAL A 34 9.14 -15.99 -15.58
C VAL A 34 9.47 -14.75 -14.76
N LEU A 35 10.01 -13.70 -15.37
CA LEU A 35 10.30 -12.44 -14.66
C LEU A 35 9.04 -11.83 -14.05
N GLY A 36 7.93 -11.77 -14.78
CA GLY A 36 6.66 -11.25 -14.26
C GLY A 36 6.07 -12.09 -13.12
N SER A 37 6.33 -13.40 -13.10
CA SER A 37 5.90 -14.28 -12.00
C SER A 37 6.75 -14.12 -10.73
N VAL A 38 8.05 -13.89 -10.88
CA VAL A 38 9.00 -13.75 -9.76
C VAL A 38 8.97 -12.35 -9.17
N TYR A 39 8.83 -11.32 -10.00
CA TYR A 39 8.75 -9.93 -9.58
C TYR A 39 7.29 -9.48 -9.56
N GLN A 40 6.53 -9.97 -8.58
CA GLN A 40 5.17 -9.50 -8.33
C GLN A 40 5.22 -8.02 -7.95
N VAL A 41 4.63 -7.17 -8.79
CA VAL A 41 4.45 -5.75 -8.49
C VAL A 41 3.42 -5.64 -7.36
N ALA A 42 3.90 -5.50 -6.13
CA ALA A 42 3.07 -5.28 -4.96
C ALA A 42 3.19 -3.83 -4.49
N PRO A 43 2.13 -3.24 -3.90
CA PRO A 43 2.26 -1.95 -3.25
C PRO A 43 3.27 -2.02 -2.09
N SER A 44 3.90 -0.88 -1.79
CA SER A 44 4.81 -0.78 -0.66
C SER A 44 4.09 -1.15 0.65
N PRO A 45 4.72 -1.93 1.55
CA PRO A 45 4.15 -2.22 2.87
C PRO A 45 3.77 -0.96 3.66
N LYS A 46 4.47 0.15 3.44
CA LYS A 46 4.21 1.46 4.05
C LYS A 46 2.88 2.11 3.62
N THR A 47 2.24 1.62 2.57
CA THR A 47 0.94 2.11 2.09
C THR A 47 -0.13 1.04 2.03
N SER A 48 0.25 -0.25 1.87
CA SER A 48 -0.72 -1.33 1.79
C SER A 48 -1.36 -1.69 3.12
N ALA A 49 -0.60 -1.60 4.23
CA ALA A 49 -1.02 -2.06 5.56
C ALA A 49 -1.64 -3.49 5.53
N SER A 50 -1.08 -4.38 4.71
CA SER A 50 -1.74 -5.64 4.34
C SER A 50 -2.08 -6.52 5.55
N GLY A 51 -1.15 -6.64 6.51
CA GLY A 51 -1.36 -7.43 7.73
C GLY A 51 -2.42 -6.82 8.64
N ALA A 52 -2.37 -5.49 8.85
CA ALA A 52 -3.37 -4.78 9.62
C ALA A 52 -4.79 -4.87 9.00
N LEU A 53 -4.91 -4.78 7.68
CA LEU A 53 -6.22 -4.91 7.02
C LEU A 53 -6.75 -6.35 7.03
N ALA A 54 -5.88 -7.35 6.91
CA ALA A 54 -6.26 -8.75 7.11
C ALA A 54 -6.78 -8.99 8.54
N PHE A 55 -6.12 -8.39 9.55
CA PHE A 55 -6.63 -8.37 10.92
C PHE A 55 -8.00 -7.68 11.01
N ALA A 56 -8.14 -6.49 10.45
CA ALA A 56 -9.38 -5.73 10.49
C ALA A 56 -10.56 -6.51 9.88
N GLN A 57 -10.34 -7.19 8.75
CA GLN A 57 -11.34 -8.02 8.08
C GLN A 57 -11.71 -9.27 8.89
N SER A 58 -10.71 -10.02 9.38
CA SER A 58 -10.95 -11.25 10.15
C SER A 58 -11.65 -10.98 11.48
N HIS A 59 -11.41 -9.82 12.08
CA HIS A 59 -12.07 -9.37 13.31
C HIS A 59 -13.35 -8.56 13.05
N HIS A 60 -13.79 -8.44 11.78
CA HIS A 60 -15.00 -7.72 11.37
C HIS A 60 -15.05 -6.27 11.91
N LEU A 61 -13.90 -5.60 11.97
CA LEU A 61 -13.84 -4.20 12.36
C LEU A 61 -14.69 -3.37 11.39
N SER A 62 -15.47 -2.45 11.94
CA SER A 62 -16.40 -1.63 11.18
C SER A 62 -16.57 -0.27 11.86
N GLY A 63 -17.30 0.63 11.22
CA GLY A 63 -17.48 2.00 11.72
C GLY A 63 -16.40 2.97 11.24
N ASN A 64 -16.26 4.09 11.95
CA ASN A 64 -15.38 5.19 11.56
C ASN A 64 -13.94 4.89 11.99
N VAL A 65 -13.04 4.87 11.01
CA VAL A 65 -11.59 4.70 11.27
C VAL A 65 -10.89 6.05 11.31
N LEU A 66 -10.01 6.26 12.28
CA LEU A 66 -8.96 7.29 12.19
C LEU A 66 -7.71 6.64 11.59
N ASN A 67 -7.24 7.11 10.44
CA ASN A 67 -6.07 6.54 9.76
C ASN A 67 -4.92 7.52 9.59
N SER A 68 -3.68 7.02 9.57
CA SER A 68 -2.54 7.79 9.05
C SER A 68 -2.73 8.08 7.55
N TYR A 69 -2.22 9.22 7.11
CA TYR A 69 -2.42 9.75 5.75
C TYR A 69 -2.17 8.73 4.63
N ASN A 70 -1.06 7.99 4.75
CA ASN A 70 -0.62 7.04 3.72
C ASN A 70 -1.53 5.81 3.55
N PHE A 71 -2.47 5.57 4.47
CA PHE A 71 -3.37 4.42 4.43
C PHE A 71 -4.73 4.69 3.80
N GLY A 72 -5.03 5.95 3.46
CA GLY A 72 -6.34 6.30 2.93
C GLY A 72 -6.69 5.56 1.63
N GLY A 73 -5.71 5.40 0.73
CA GLY A 73 -5.90 4.67 -0.53
C GLY A 73 -6.20 3.18 -0.34
N THR A 74 -5.45 2.51 0.55
CA THR A 74 -5.66 1.08 0.82
C THR A 74 -6.99 0.81 1.54
N LEU A 75 -7.42 1.72 2.42
CA LEU A 75 -8.74 1.64 3.06
C LEU A 75 -9.87 1.71 2.04
N ILE A 76 -9.81 2.68 1.11
CA ILE A 76 -10.79 2.79 0.02
C ILE A 76 -10.81 1.51 -0.83
N PHE A 77 -9.63 0.99 -1.19
CA PHE A 77 -9.52 -0.24 -1.98
C PHE A 77 -10.19 -1.45 -1.29
N HIS A 78 -10.13 -1.53 0.04
CA HIS A 78 -10.74 -2.60 0.84
C HIS A 78 -12.15 -2.28 1.34
N GLY A 79 -12.79 -1.20 0.87
CA GLY A 79 -14.17 -0.85 1.19
C GLY A 79 -14.39 -0.14 2.52
N PHE A 80 -13.33 0.32 3.19
CA PHE A 80 -13.42 1.13 4.41
C PHE A 80 -13.53 2.63 4.06
N LYS A 81 -14.37 3.34 4.83
CA LYS A 81 -14.44 4.82 4.74
C LYS A 81 -13.21 5.40 5.42
N THR A 82 -12.35 6.07 4.65
CA THR A 82 -11.15 6.73 5.21
C THR A 82 -11.49 8.04 5.93
N TYR A 83 -10.73 8.37 6.98
CA TYR A 83 -10.79 9.67 7.66
C TYR A 83 -9.97 10.74 6.94
N ILE A 84 -8.83 10.36 6.34
CA ILE A 84 -7.99 11.24 5.52
C ILE A 84 -7.32 10.44 4.38
N ASP A 85 -7.17 11.05 3.20
CA ASP A 85 -6.49 10.42 2.06
C ASP A 85 -5.84 11.43 1.11
N GLY A 86 -5.26 10.93 0.01
CA GLY A 86 -4.53 11.69 -1.00
C GLY A 86 -5.30 12.82 -1.71
N ARG A 87 -6.63 12.90 -1.55
CA ARG A 87 -7.48 13.95 -2.14
C ARG A 87 -7.47 15.25 -1.33
N THR A 88 -6.34 15.57 -0.70
CA THR A 88 -6.17 16.73 0.21
C THR A 88 -6.65 18.03 -0.40
N ASP A 89 -6.19 18.34 -1.61
CA ASP A 89 -6.47 19.62 -2.29
C ASP A 89 -7.90 19.72 -2.86
N GLN A 90 -8.71 18.68 -2.71
CA GLN A 90 -10.07 18.59 -3.26
C GLN A 90 -11.12 18.46 -2.17
N LEU A 91 -10.83 17.68 -1.12
CA LEU A 91 -11.80 17.30 -0.08
C LEU A 91 -11.42 17.77 1.32
N PHE A 92 -10.13 17.91 1.63
CA PHE A 92 -9.63 18.20 2.99
C PHE A 92 -9.17 19.65 3.12
N LEU A 93 -10.05 20.57 2.71
CA LEU A 93 -9.81 22.01 2.70
C LEU A 93 -9.97 22.64 4.10
N GLY A 94 -9.77 23.96 4.19
CA GLY A 94 -10.05 24.73 5.41
C GLY A 94 -9.10 24.42 6.58
N GLY A 95 -7.88 23.96 6.29
CA GLY A 95 -6.88 23.65 7.31
C GLY A 95 -7.07 22.30 7.99
N PHE A 96 -7.90 21.41 7.45
CA PHE A 96 -8.11 20.07 7.99
C PHE A 96 -6.79 19.32 8.22
N THR A 97 -5.94 19.21 7.19
CA THR A 97 -4.64 18.51 7.27
C THR A 97 -3.70 19.13 8.29
N LYS A 98 -3.70 20.47 8.41
CA LYS A 98 -2.94 21.16 9.46
C LYS A 98 -3.43 20.75 10.86
N SER A 99 -4.74 20.82 11.05
CA SER A 99 -5.38 20.45 12.33
C SER A 99 -5.21 18.96 12.67
N ASP A 100 -5.05 18.10 11.67
CA ASP A 100 -4.75 16.69 11.87
C ASP A 100 -3.30 16.49 12.29
N ASN A 101 -2.36 17.12 11.59
CA ASN A 101 -0.94 17.11 11.95
C ASN A 101 -0.69 17.61 13.37
N ASP A 102 -1.44 18.62 13.82
CA ASP A 102 -1.33 19.17 15.18
C ASP A 102 -1.71 18.14 16.26
N THR A 103 -2.51 17.11 15.95
CA THR A 103 -2.82 16.02 16.90
C THR A 103 -1.62 15.14 17.24
N GLY A 104 -0.59 15.14 16.40
CA GLY A 104 0.65 14.38 16.60
C GLY A 104 1.81 15.20 17.17
N ARG A 105 1.58 16.44 17.61
CA ARG A 105 2.60 17.35 18.17
C ARG A 105 2.56 17.38 19.70
N GLY A 106 3.48 18.12 20.33
CA GLY A 106 3.75 18.07 21.77
C GLY A 106 2.52 18.15 22.68
N ASP A 107 1.60 19.07 22.42
CA ASP A 107 0.32 19.26 23.12
C ASP A 107 -0.88 18.70 22.34
N GLY A 108 -0.65 17.77 21.40
CA GLY A 108 -1.66 17.24 20.50
C GLY A 108 -2.67 16.28 21.14
N LYS A 109 -2.39 15.76 22.34
CA LYS A 109 -3.27 14.77 23.00
C LYS A 109 -4.72 15.25 23.21
N PRO A 110 -4.99 16.44 23.79
CA PRO A 110 -6.37 16.93 23.92
C PRO A 110 -7.05 17.16 22.56
N LEU A 111 -6.29 17.54 21.53
CA LEU A 111 -6.79 17.69 20.17
C LEU A 111 -7.18 16.33 19.57
N LEU A 112 -6.34 15.31 19.78
CA LEU A 112 -6.64 13.94 19.38
C LEU A 112 -7.87 13.41 20.10
N GLU A 113 -7.98 13.59 21.42
CA GLU A 113 -9.15 13.16 22.19
C GLU A 113 -10.44 13.82 21.70
N ALA A 114 -10.42 15.13 21.48
CA ALA A 114 -11.55 15.86 20.90
C ALA A 114 -11.89 15.36 19.48
N ARG A 115 -10.87 14.97 18.70
CA ARG A 115 -11.04 14.42 17.36
C ARG A 115 -11.74 13.06 17.38
N LEU A 116 -11.25 12.15 18.22
CA LEU A 116 -11.81 10.80 18.39
C LEU A 116 -13.30 10.88 18.77
N LYS A 117 -13.66 11.82 19.67
CA LYS A 117 -15.05 12.08 20.07
C LYS A 117 -15.88 12.72 18.94
N LYS A 118 -15.39 13.78 18.31
CA LYS A 118 -16.09 14.54 17.26
C LYS A 118 -16.49 13.67 16.08
N TYR A 119 -15.60 12.77 15.66
CA TYR A 119 -15.82 11.90 14.51
C TYR A 119 -16.34 10.52 14.89
N ALA A 120 -16.68 10.30 16.18
CA ALA A 120 -17.13 9.01 16.71
C ALA A 120 -16.27 7.85 16.17
N ILE A 121 -14.96 7.94 16.42
CA ILE A 121 -13.99 6.97 15.90
C ILE A 121 -14.15 5.65 16.66
N ASP A 122 -14.34 4.57 15.90
CA ASP A 122 -14.56 3.21 16.41
C ASP A 122 -13.26 2.40 16.47
N TRP A 123 -12.30 2.69 15.60
CA TRP A 123 -10.97 2.09 15.59
C TRP A 123 -9.95 3.01 14.91
N ALA A 124 -8.66 2.80 15.14
CA ALA A 124 -7.61 3.58 14.48
C ALA A 124 -6.58 2.68 13.79
N LEU A 125 -6.10 3.11 12.63
CA LEU A 125 -5.05 2.47 11.82
C LEU A 125 -3.89 3.45 11.63
N LEU A 126 -2.81 3.25 12.38
CA LEU A 126 -1.68 4.16 12.41
C LEU A 126 -0.43 3.54 11.79
N SER A 127 0.43 4.34 11.17
CA SER A 127 1.78 3.89 10.81
C SER A 127 2.55 3.49 12.07
N ALA A 128 3.47 2.53 11.97
CA ALA A 128 4.26 2.08 13.10
C ALA A 128 5.12 3.19 13.75
N ASP A 129 5.43 4.25 13.01
CA ASP A 129 6.19 5.43 13.44
C ASP A 129 5.30 6.66 13.76
N ASP A 130 3.97 6.49 13.84
CA ASP A 130 3.04 7.59 14.07
C ASP A 130 3.23 8.21 15.47
N SER A 131 3.46 9.53 15.52
CA SER A 131 3.74 10.25 16.77
C SER A 131 2.57 10.27 17.75
N ARG A 132 1.36 9.90 17.31
CA ARG A 132 0.16 9.82 18.15
C ARG A 132 0.08 8.55 18.97
N ILE A 133 0.89 7.54 18.70
CA ILE A 133 0.89 6.24 19.41
C ILE A 133 0.90 6.41 20.94
N PRO A 134 1.81 7.19 21.56
CA PRO A 134 1.80 7.37 23.02
C PRO A 134 0.52 8.00 23.55
N PHE A 135 -0.16 8.82 22.74
CA PHE A 135 -1.42 9.46 23.14
C PHE A 135 -2.57 8.46 23.16
N PHE A 136 -2.64 7.52 22.21
CA PHE A 136 -3.63 6.44 22.25
C PHE A 136 -3.50 5.60 23.52
N ASP A 137 -2.27 5.21 23.90
CA ASP A 137 -2.02 4.47 25.13
C ASP A 137 -2.48 5.26 26.38
N GLN A 138 -2.18 6.56 26.42
CA GLN A 138 -2.59 7.44 27.53
C GLN A 138 -4.11 7.68 27.59
N LEU A 139 -4.80 7.64 26.46
CA LEU A 139 -6.25 7.77 26.35
C LEU A 139 -6.98 6.44 26.63
N GLY A 140 -6.26 5.38 27.02
CA GLY A 140 -6.83 4.10 27.40
C GLY A 140 -7.20 3.19 26.23
N TRP A 141 -6.89 3.58 24.99
CA TRP A 141 -7.06 2.71 23.83
C TRP A 141 -6.10 1.51 23.91
N LYS A 142 -6.51 0.40 23.31
CA LYS A 142 -5.77 -0.87 23.33
C LYS A 142 -5.24 -1.20 21.95
N ARG A 143 -3.95 -1.51 21.87
CA ARG A 143 -3.33 -2.05 20.66
C ARG A 143 -3.89 -3.44 20.40
N ALA A 144 -4.62 -3.62 19.31
CA ALA A 144 -5.21 -4.88 18.90
C ALA A 144 -4.35 -5.62 17.88
N TYR A 145 -3.54 -4.88 17.10
CA TYR A 145 -2.61 -5.42 16.10
C TYR A 145 -1.38 -4.51 15.99
N SER A 146 -0.21 -5.09 15.70
CA SER A 146 1.02 -4.37 15.36
C SER A 146 1.90 -5.22 14.47
N ASP A 147 2.47 -4.62 13.44
CA ASP A 147 3.61 -5.14 12.66
C ASP A 147 4.66 -4.03 12.43
N ASP A 148 5.64 -4.29 11.57
CA ASP A 148 6.73 -3.34 11.26
C ASP A 148 6.25 -2.05 10.55
N TYR A 149 5.01 -2.00 10.07
CA TYR A 149 4.49 -0.91 9.23
C TYR A 149 3.24 -0.25 9.80
N ALA A 150 2.41 -0.97 10.55
CA ALA A 150 1.10 -0.51 10.98
C ALA A 150 0.70 -1.01 12.38
N VAL A 151 -0.13 -0.23 13.05
CA VAL A 151 -0.71 -0.52 14.36
C VAL A 151 -2.21 -0.27 14.30
N ILE A 152 -3.01 -1.18 14.86
CA ILE A 152 -4.45 -0.95 15.08
C ILE A 152 -4.72 -0.73 16.56
N TYR A 153 -5.50 0.32 16.84
CA TYR A 153 -6.06 0.57 18.16
C TYR A 153 -7.58 0.39 18.16
N LEU A 154 -8.08 -0.20 19.25
CA LEU A 154 -9.50 -0.27 19.61
C LEU A 154 -9.73 0.50 20.92
N PRO A 155 -10.94 1.03 21.16
CA PRO A 155 -11.29 1.65 22.44
C PRO A 155 -11.02 0.69 23.61
N GLY A 156 -10.56 1.25 24.73
CA GLY A 156 -10.51 0.50 26.00
C GLY A 156 -11.91 0.15 26.48
N ALA A 157 -12.06 -1.02 27.10
CA ALA A 157 -13.27 -1.42 27.81
C ALA A 157 -13.55 -0.52 29.03
#